data_AF-A0A1Y5P8W2-F1
#
_entry.id   AF-A0A1Y5P8W2-F1
#
_cell.length_a   1.000
_cell.length_b   1.000
_cell.length_c   1.000
_cell.angle_alpha   90.00
_cell.angle_beta   90.00
_cell.angle_gamma   90.00
#
_symmetry.space_group_name_H-M   'P 1'
#
loop_
_entity.id
_entity.type
_entity.pdbx_description
1 polymer ?
#
loop_
_entity_poly.entity_id
_entity_poly.type
_entity_poly.pdbx_seq_one_letter_code
_entity_poly.pdbx_strand_id
1 'polypeptide(L)' 'MKASVDSDRCAGHGDCVSICAAVFAWTPDGFAEVVLDEIPEQYTDLVVKASHDCPEHAIEVDGG' A
#
# COMPACT_ATOMS: atom_id res chain seq x y z
N MET A 1 4.40 -1.38 12.02
CA MET A 1 3.53 -2.34 11.29
C MET A 1 4.18 -2.66 9.96
N LYS A 2 3.78 -3.77 9.31
CA LYS A 2 4.21 -4.10 7.95
C LYS A 2 3.03 -4.11 6.98
N ALA A 3 3.32 -3.88 5.70
CA ALA A 3 2.34 -4.01 4.63
C ALA A 3 2.99 -4.58 3.37
N SER A 4 2.19 -5.18 2.51
CA SER A 4 2.59 -5.70 1.20
C SER A 4 1.52 -5.37 0.15
N VAL A 5 1.93 -5.37 -1.12
CA VAL A 5 1.00 -5.33 -2.25
C VAL A 5 1.12 -6.65 -3.01
N ASP A 6 -0.01 -7.34 -3.18
CA ASP A 6 -0.13 -8.48 -4.07
C ASP A 6 -0.18 -7.99 -5.53
N SER A 7 0.90 -8.25 -6.28
CA SER A 7 1.03 -7.84 -7.67
C SER A 7 0.07 -8.55 -8.62
N ASP A 8 -0.40 -9.77 -8.28
CA ASP A 8 -1.34 -10.51 -9.13
C ASP A 8 -2.76 -9.92 -9.03
N ARG A 9 -3.06 -9.22 -7.93
CA ARG A 9 -4.34 -8.56 -7.69
C ARG A 9 -4.29 -7.07 -7.99
N CYS A 10 -3.13 -6.43 -7.86
CA CYS A 10 -3.00 -5.01 -8.13
C CYS A 10 -3.36 -4.70 -9.59
N ALA A 11 -4.33 -3.79 -9.79
CA ALA A 11 -4.72 -3.33 -11.13
C ALA A 11 -4.32 -1.86 -11.40
N GLY A 12 -3.40 -1.30 -10.61
CA GLY A 12 -2.82 0.02 -10.88
C GLY A 12 -3.76 1.23 -10.66
N HIS A 13 -4.74 1.13 -9.77
CA HIS A 13 -5.71 2.21 -9.49
C HIS A 13 -5.06 3.48 -8.89
N GLY A 14 -4.05 3.32 -8.04
CA GLY A 14 -3.26 4.44 -7.51
C GLY A 14 -3.81 5.14 -6.26
N ASP A 15 -4.90 4.64 -5.68
CA ASP A 15 -5.45 5.19 -4.44
C ASP A 15 -4.45 5.12 -3.29
N CYS A 16 -3.72 4.02 -3.15
CA CYS A 16 -2.69 3.85 -2.12
C CYS A 16 -1.56 4.88 -2.22
N VAL A 17 -1.06 5.13 -3.43
CA VAL A 17 -0.02 6.16 -3.68
C VAL A 17 -0.57 7.55 -3.39
N SER A 18 -1.83 7.81 -3.74
CA SER A 18 -2.49 9.09 -3.46
C SER A 18 -2.72 9.32 -1.97
N ILE A 19 -3.03 8.26 -1.22
CA ILE A 19 -3.26 8.29 0.23
C ILE A 19 -1.94 8.43 1.00
N CYS A 20 -0.89 7.70 0.61
CA CYS A 20 0.38 7.70 1.31
C CYS A 20 1.58 7.41 0.40
N ALA A 21 2.02 8.41 -0.36
CA ALA A 21 3.21 8.33 -1.21
C ALA A 21 4.53 8.11 -0.44
N ALA A 22 4.52 8.24 0.89
CA ALA A 22 5.66 7.92 1.74
C ALA A 22 5.84 6.40 1.93
N VAL A 23 4.77 5.61 1.76
CA VAL A 23 4.78 4.15 1.96
C VAL A 23 4.59 3.41 0.64
N PHE A 24 3.79 3.94 -0.28
CA PHE A 24 3.50 3.31 -1.56
C PHE A 24 4.11 4.07 -2.74
N ALA A 25 4.71 3.35 -3.67
CA ALA A 25 5.26 3.89 -4.91
C ALA A 25 4.81 3.09 -6.13
N TRP A 26 5.00 3.69 -7.31
CA TRP A 26 4.75 3.03 -8.58
C TRP A 26 5.94 2.19 -9.01
N THR A 27 5.69 0.95 -9.41
CA THR A 27 6.64 0.15 -10.17
C THR A 27 6.66 0.62 -11.64
N PRO A 28 7.73 0.30 -12.40
CA PRO A 28 7.79 0.62 -13.84
C PRO A 28 6.67 -0.01 -14.67
N ASP A 29 6.11 -1.12 -14.20
CA ASP A 29 5.06 -1.87 -14.90
C ASP A 29 3.64 -1.34 -14.59
N GLY A 30 3.52 -0.27 -13.80
CA GLY A 30 2.24 0.38 -13.49
C GLY A 30 1.50 -0.20 -12.29
N PHE A 31 2.16 -1.02 -11.47
CA PHE A 31 1.62 -1.53 -10.21
C PHE A 31 2.10 -0.70 -9.01
N ALA A 32 1.49 -0.91 -7.85
CA ALA A 32 1.96 -0.32 -6.61
C ALA A 32 2.88 -1.29 -5.85
N GLU A 33 3.85 -0.75 -5.10
CA GLU A 33 4.69 -1.49 -4.16
C GLU A 33 4.84 -0.73 -2.84
N VAL A 34 5.16 -1.45 -1.75
CA VAL A 34 5.52 -0.84 -0.46
C VAL A 34 7.03 -0.59 -0.45
N VAL A 35 7.45 0.64 -0.14
CA VAL A 35 8.88 1.05 -0.17
C VAL A 35 9.55 1.09 1.20
N LEU A 36 8.81 0.79 2.27
CA LEU A 36 9.32 0.76 3.65
C LEU A 36 9.17 -0.66 4.23
N ASP A 37 10.26 -1.20 4.80
CA ASP A 37 10.21 -2.50 5.50
C ASP A 37 9.45 -2.43 6.84
N GLU A 38 9.54 -1.30 7.52
CA GLU A 38 8.80 -1.00 8.75
C GLU A 38 8.09 0.34 8.58
N ILE A 39 6.78 0.36 8.79
CA ILE A 39 5.97 1.56 8.62
C ILE A 39 5.96 2.36 9.94
N PRO A 40 6.44 3.63 9.92
CA PRO A 40 6.36 4.53 11.06
C PRO A 40 4.92 4.73 11.55
N GLU A 41 4.74 4.85 12.87
CA GLU A 41 3.41 4.98 13.49
C GLU A 41 2.55 6.11 12.91
N GLN A 42 3.18 7.22 12.51
CA GLN A 42 2.50 8.36 11.88
C GLN A 42 1.81 8.04 10.54
N TYR A 43 2.17 6.91 9.91
CA TYR A 43 1.59 6.46 8.65
C TYR A 43 0.65 5.26 8.81
N THR A 44 0.54 4.66 10.01
CA THR A 44 -0.29 3.48 10.27
C THR A 44 -1.73 3.67 9.81
N ASP A 45 -2.38 4.76 10.21
CA ASP A 45 -3.78 5.03 9.84
C ASP A 45 -3.96 5.24 8.32
N LEU A 46 -2.98 5.86 7.66
CA LEU A 46 -3.00 6.06 6.21
C LEU A 46 -2.83 4.73 5.46
N VAL A 47 -1.98 3.83 5.97
CA VAL A 47 -1.78 2.50 5.38
C VAL A 47 -3.01 1.62 5.57
N VAL A 48 -3.63 1.64 6.75
CA VAL A 48 -4.90 0.95 7.00
C VAL A 48 -6.00 1.47 6.05
N LYS A 49 -6.09 2.80 5.89
CA LYS A 49 -7.02 3.41 4.93
C LYS A 49 -6.73 2.98 3.50
N ALA A 50 -5.47 2.99 3.08
CA ALA A 50 -5.08 2.55 1.73
C ALA A 50 -5.44 1.08 1.49
N SER A 51 -5.28 0.21 2.49
CA SER A 51 -5.69 -1.19 2.41
C SER A 51 -7.20 -1.36 2.25
N HIS A 52 -7.97 -0.64 3.07
CA HIS A 52 -9.44 -0.67 3.00
C HIS A 52 -9.99 -0.14 1.67
N ASP A 53 -9.39 0.93 1.14
CA ASP A 53 -9.90 1.62 -0.05
C ASP A 53 -9.39 1.02 -1.36
N CYS A 54 -8.46 0.06 -1.31
CA CYS A 54 -7.97 -0.63 -2.50
C CYS A 54 -9.11 -1.44 -3.16
N PRO A 55 -9.54 -1.10 -4.40
CA PRO A 55 -10.67 -1.77 -5.05
C PRO A 55 -10.46 -3.28 -5.26
N GLU A 56 -9.20 -3.68 -5.44
CA GLU A 56 -8.81 -5.08 -5.67
C GLU A 56 -8.50 -5.85 -4.38
N HIS A 57 -8.56 -5.15 -3.23
CA HIS A 57 -8.13 -5.64 -1.93
C HIS A 57 -6.71 -6.26 -1.97
N ALA A 58 -5.81 -5.63 -2.73
CA ALA A 58 -4.47 -6.12 -3.01
C ALA A 58 -3.44 -5.77 -1.92
N ILE A 59 -3.83 -5.07 -0.86
CA ILE A 59 -2.91 -4.58 0.17
C ILE A 59 -3.18 -5.33 1.46
N GLU A 60 -2.20 -6.08 1.93
CA GLU A 60 -2.24 -6.75 3.23
C GLU A 60 -1.50 -5.91 4.27
N VAL A 61 -2.06 -5.85 5.48
CA VAL A 61 -1.46 -5.15 6.62
C VAL A 61 -1.28 -6.15 7.76
N ASP A 62 -0.06 -6.24 8.27
CA ASP A 62 0.28 -7.04 9.45
C ASP A 62 0.53 -6.09 10.63
N GLY A 63 -0.45 -6.05 11.52
CA GLY A 63 -0.36 -5.38 12.82
C GLY A 63 0.14 -6.41 13.83
N GLY A 64 1.43 -6.37 14.14
CA GLY A 64 2.04 -7.24 15.15
C GLY A 64 1.36 -7.16 16.52
#